data_AF-A0A975GMX1-F1
#
_entry.id   AF-A0A975GMX1-F1
#
_cell.length_a   1.000
_cell.length_b   1.000
_cell.length_c   1.000
_cell.angle_alpha   90.00
_cell.angle_beta   90.00
_cell.angle_gamma   90.00
#
_symmetry.space_group_name_H-M   'P 1'
#
loop_
_entity.id
_entity.type
_entity.pdbx_description
1 polymer ?
#
loop_
_entity_poly.entity_id
_entity_poly.type
_entity_poly.pdbx_seq_one_letter_code
_entity_poly.pdbx_strand_id
1 'polypeptide(L)'
;MNISSVIKNIRNIMRQDRGVNGDAQRLEQMGWMLFLKIFDAKDEDFEDMDETGEYVSPIPKKFQWRNWAADDEGITGDDLTDFIDRELFPGLSELSVTKDKRAGLVRDVFGGNNNYMKNGHLFRDVVNEMNKIDFHAAKDRQVFGQVYESILKELQSAGSSGEFYTPRAITEFLTEMVNPRLGEKVLDPACGTGGFLTAAIEHIRKSGVDNLKQRQKLQNSVHGMELKPLPHMLAVTNLILHDIEVPDIVYEDALLWNQSLTHKQRVDAILANPPFGGNVDDETASTFPLSFRTKESADLFLVMMVNYLKQGGRAAIVLPDGSLTGDGVKARVREMLLRHCDLHTIIRLPNSVFKPYATVATNLLFFERKTGPGQEPDEFSTKAIWFYEHSLPEGMKSYSKTKPIKLSEFDGEREWWNNREENGKAWKVSIEAIIARACENAAPHFEKETELKKDARKIKGKITRQKADLKKLDKKKDAAKLKRGQANVGKLEKQLQETEAKARTEKQTGDSIYYAAFDLDFKNPNGVEEDLGDPVKMLKKLNRIDIEMGELQETILNELSQALSN
;
A
#
# COMPACT_ATOMS: atom_id res chain seq x y z
N MET A 1 6.59 25.77 -23.06
CA MET A 1 5.20 25.34 -23.36
C MET A 1 4.49 25.01 -22.05
N ASN A 2 3.23 25.40 -21.84
CA ASN A 2 2.50 25.05 -20.61
C ASN A 2 1.89 23.65 -20.76
N ILE A 3 2.59 22.63 -20.28
CA ILE A 3 2.17 21.23 -20.32
C ILE A 3 0.79 21.02 -19.69
N SER A 4 0.49 21.68 -18.57
CA SER A 4 -0.82 21.55 -17.93
C SER A 4 -1.95 22.03 -18.85
N SER A 5 -1.69 22.97 -19.76
CA SER A 5 -2.68 23.39 -20.76
C SER A 5 -2.91 22.33 -21.84
N VAL A 6 -1.85 21.63 -22.29
CA VAL A 6 -1.96 20.51 -23.24
C VAL A 6 -2.81 19.37 -22.65
N ILE A 7 -2.51 18.96 -21.42
CA ILE A 7 -3.27 17.91 -20.71
C ILE A 7 -4.74 18.31 -20.52
N LYS A 8 -5.01 19.58 -20.17
CA LYS A 8 -6.36 20.11 -20.05
C LYS A 8 -7.11 20.09 -21.38
N ASN A 9 -6.44 20.43 -22.48
CA ASN A 9 -7.01 20.41 -23.82
C ASN A 9 -7.36 18.99 -24.26
N ILE A 10 -6.44 18.03 -24.11
CA ILE A 10 -6.68 16.61 -24.39
C ILE A 10 -7.95 16.13 -23.68
N ARG A 11 -8.10 16.42 -22.38
CA ARG A 11 -9.29 16.04 -21.62
C ARG A 11 -10.55 16.73 -22.13
N ASN A 12 -10.48 18.00 -22.52
CA ASN A 12 -11.61 18.74 -23.05
C ASN A 12 -12.09 18.16 -24.40
N ILE A 13 -11.16 17.70 -25.23
CA ILE A 13 -11.48 17.02 -26.48
C ILE A 13 -12.13 15.66 -26.17
N MET A 14 -11.52 14.85 -25.31
CA MET A 14 -12.07 13.54 -24.92
C MET A 14 -13.43 13.61 -24.23
N ARG A 15 -13.80 14.73 -23.59
CA ARG A 15 -15.15 14.94 -23.03
C ARG A 15 -16.24 15.00 -24.09
N GLN A 16 -15.89 15.33 -25.33
CA GLN A 16 -16.83 15.42 -26.44
C GLN A 16 -17.00 14.06 -27.14
N ASP A 17 -16.09 13.10 -26.90
CA ASP A 17 -16.19 11.77 -27.48
C ASP A 17 -17.18 10.90 -26.68
N ARG A 18 -18.23 10.44 -27.37
CA ARG A 18 -19.29 9.58 -26.80
C ARG A 18 -18.78 8.24 -26.26
N GLY A 19 -17.62 7.78 -26.71
CA GLY A 19 -17.03 6.50 -26.31
C GLY A 19 -16.29 6.55 -24.98
N VAL A 20 -15.89 7.75 -24.53
CA VAL A 20 -15.09 7.91 -23.31
C VAL A 20 -15.93 8.48 -22.17
N ASN A 21 -16.25 7.61 -21.21
CA ASN A 21 -17.05 7.93 -20.04
C ASN A 21 -16.21 8.08 -18.76
N GLY A 22 -16.36 9.22 -18.09
CA GLY A 22 -15.62 9.53 -16.87
C GLY A 22 -14.15 9.84 -17.10
N ASP A 23 -13.45 10.24 -16.03
CA ASP A 23 -12.04 10.59 -16.12
C ASP A 23 -11.12 9.37 -16.17
N ALA A 24 -11.50 8.23 -15.56
CA ALA A 24 -10.71 7.00 -15.59
C ALA A 24 -10.42 6.52 -17.03
N GLN A 25 -11.47 6.43 -17.87
CA GLN A 25 -11.28 6.02 -19.27
C GLN A 25 -10.46 7.03 -20.07
N ARG A 26 -10.62 8.35 -19.82
CA ARG A 26 -9.77 9.37 -20.46
C ARG A 26 -8.30 9.13 -20.16
N LEU A 27 -8.00 8.69 -18.95
CA LEU A 27 -6.63 8.48 -18.49
C LEU A 27 -6.08 7.16 -18.96
N GLU A 28 -6.90 6.11 -19.08
CA GLU A 28 -6.54 4.90 -19.82
C GLU A 28 -6.16 5.23 -21.26
N GLN A 29 -6.93 6.09 -21.94
CA GLN A 29 -6.61 6.52 -23.31
C GLN A 29 -5.30 7.29 -23.37
N MET A 30 -5.11 8.27 -22.49
CA MET A 30 -3.86 9.02 -22.42
C MET A 30 -2.67 8.12 -22.08
N GLY A 31 -2.85 7.16 -21.18
CA GLY A 31 -1.80 6.27 -20.70
C GLY A 31 -1.17 5.47 -21.83
N TRP A 32 -1.98 4.76 -22.62
CA TRP A 32 -1.43 3.92 -23.71
C TRP A 32 -0.84 4.76 -24.83
N MET A 33 -1.43 5.92 -25.17
CA MET A 33 -0.88 6.82 -26.19
C MET A 33 0.47 7.39 -25.76
N LEU A 34 0.58 7.82 -24.50
CA LEU A 34 1.84 8.29 -23.94
C LEU A 34 2.87 7.18 -23.93
N PHE A 35 2.51 5.97 -23.49
CA PHE A 35 3.40 4.82 -23.52
C PHE A 35 3.97 4.61 -24.93
N LEU A 36 3.11 4.55 -25.95
CA LEU A 36 3.55 4.32 -27.34
C LEU A 36 4.46 5.44 -27.83
N LYS A 37 4.11 6.69 -27.56
CA LYS A 37 4.91 7.86 -27.96
C LYS A 37 6.29 7.89 -27.28
N ILE A 38 6.33 7.58 -25.98
CA ILE A 38 7.57 7.53 -25.18
C ILE A 38 8.45 6.38 -25.65
N PHE A 39 7.85 5.23 -25.90
CA PHE A 39 8.56 4.05 -26.37
C PHE A 39 9.21 4.33 -27.73
N ASP A 40 8.48 4.94 -28.65
CA ASP A 40 9.00 5.33 -29.97
C ASP A 40 10.15 6.35 -29.84
N ALA A 41 10.00 7.36 -28.98
CA ALA A 41 11.07 8.33 -28.74
C ALA A 41 12.35 7.67 -28.17
N LYS A 42 12.19 6.66 -27.31
CA LYS A 42 13.33 5.86 -26.81
C LYS A 42 13.91 4.94 -27.88
N ASP A 43 13.09 4.43 -28.79
CA ASP A 43 13.58 3.68 -29.95
C ASP A 43 14.43 4.57 -30.85
N GLU A 44 14.05 5.83 -31.07
CA GLU A 44 14.88 6.81 -31.79
C GLU A 44 16.22 7.05 -31.08
N ASP A 45 16.21 7.25 -29.76
CA ASP A 45 17.45 7.39 -28.99
C ASP A 45 18.36 6.17 -29.17
N PHE A 46 17.81 4.94 -29.22
CA PHE A 46 18.60 3.72 -29.46
C PHE A 46 19.08 3.60 -30.90
N GLU A 47 18.25 3.96 -31.88
CA GLU A 47 18.62 4.00 -33.30
C GLU A 47 19.78 4.98 -33.53
N ASP A 48 19.72 6.17 -32.91
CA ASP A 48 20.74 7.21 -33.01
C ASP A 48 22.05 6.84 -32.30
N MET A 49 21.97 6.10 -31.19
CA MET A 49 23.15 5.64 -30.43
C MET A 49 23.78 4.37 -31.01
N ASP A 50 23.08 3.63 -31.85
CA ASP A 50 23.60 2.40 -32.46
C ASP A 50 24.42 2.67 -33.73
N GLU A 51 25.73 2.79 -33.55
CA GLU A 51 26.68 2.96 -34.66
C GLU A 51 26.71 1.77 -35.64
N THR A 52 26.18 0.60 -35.26
CA THR A 52 26.16 -0.60 -36.11
C THR A 52 24.98 -0.63 -37.10
N GLY A 53 23.91 0.10 -36.78
CA GLY A 53 22.65 0.06 -37.54
C GLY A 53 21.93 -1.29 -37.47
N GLU A 54 22.27 -2.13 -36.49
CA GLU A 54 21.65 -3.45 -36.28
C GLU A 54 20.44 -3.38 -35.34
N TYR A 55 20.25 -2.28 -34.63
CA TYR A 55 19.12 -2.07 -33.74
C TYR A 55 17.80 -2.15 -34.51
N VAL A 56 16.86 -2.92 -33.96
CA VAL A 56 15.51 -3.08 -34.50
C VAL A 56 14.51 -2.88 -33.36
N SER A 57 13.67 -1.86 -33.52
CA SER A 57 12.52 -1.65 -32.64
C SER A 57 11.64 -2.92 -32.57
N PRO A 58 11.17 -3.31 -31.37
CA PRO A 58 10.17 -4.38 -31.25
C PRO A 58 8.80 -3.98 -31.80
N ILE A 59 8.54 -2.69 -31.99
CA ILE A 59 7.29 -2.18 -32.55
C ILE A 59 7.41 -2.17 -34.08
N PRO A 60 6.54 -2.89 -34.81
CA PRO A 60 6.52 -2.85 -36.27
C PRO A 60 6.40 -1.42 -36.80
N LYS A 61 7.13 -1.09 -37.86
CA LYS A 61 7.17 0.27 -38.42
C LYS A 61 5.79 0.93 -38.56
N LYS A 62 4.79 0.21 -39.09
CA LYS A 62 3.43 0.77 -39.25
C LYS A 62 2.73 1.20 -37.96
N PHE A 63 3.19 0.72 -36.79
CA PHE A 63 2.62 1.03 -35.48
C PHE A 63 3.47 2.00 -34.64
N GLN A 64 4.67 2.36 -35.10
CA GLN A 64 5.51 3.37 -34.45
C GLN A 64 4.83 4.73 -34.50
N TRP A 65 4.86 5.49 -33.40
CA TRP A 65 4.17 6.78 -33.27
C TRP A 65 4.53 7.73 -34.43
N ARG A 66 5.81 7.83 -34.77
CA ARG A 66 6.32 8.67 -35.85
C ARG A 66 5.70 8.41 -37.22
N ASN A 67 5.17 7.20 -37.46
CA ASN A 67 4.69 6.79 -38.78
C ASN A 67 3.18 6.99 -38.98
N TRP A 68 2.37 7.03 -37.92
CA TRP A 68 0.91 7.20 -38.05
C TRP A 68 0.37 8.45 -37.31
N ALA A 69 1.08 8.90 -36.28
CA ALA A 69 0.61 9.95 -35.38
C ALA A 69 1.34 11.29 -35.57
N ALA A 70 2.62 11.31 -35.94
CA ALA A 70 3.42 12.53 -35.94
C ALA A 70 3.05 13.59 -37.01
N ASP A 71 2.42 13.18 -38.11
CA ASP A 71 1.83 14.12 -39.08
C ASP A 71 0.48 14.62 -38.56
N ASP A 72 0.39 15.93 -38.28
CA ASP A 72 -0.82 16.57 -37.76
C ASP A 72 -1.98 16.50 -38.77
N GLU A 73 -1.69 16.33 -40.08
CA GLU A 73 -2.66 16.14 -41.16
C GLU A 73 -2.80 14.65 -41.57
N GLY A 74 -2.28 13.73 -40.75
CA GLY A 74 -2.31 12.28 -40.99
C GLY A 74 -3.70 11.64 -40.88
N ILE A 75 -3.75 10.31 -40.85
CA ILE A 75 -4.99 9.51 -40.81
C ILE A 75 -5.98 10.00 -39.75
N THR A 76 -7.26 10.16 -40.11
CA THR A 76 -8.32 10.72 -39.25
C THR A 76 -9.66 10.06 -39.56
N GLY A 77 -10.72 10.42 -38.80
CA GLY A 77 -12.07 9.90 -39.02
C GLY A 77 -12.14 8.37 -38.85
N ASP A 78 -13.03 7.74 -39.60
CA ASP A 78 -13.30 6.29 -39.48
C ASP A 78 -12.03 5.45 -39.76
N ASP A 79 -11.18 5.89 -40.69
CA ASP A 79 -9.92 5.21 -41.02
C ASP A 79 -8.97 5.14 -39.81
N LEU A 80 -8.87 6.21 -39.02
CA LEU A 80 -8.05 6.21 -37.80
C LEU A 80 -8.63 5.25 -36.77
N THR A 81 -9.95 5.25 -36.58
CA THR A 81 -10.57 4.32 -35.61
C THR A 81 -10.41 2.86 -36.03
N ASP A 82 -10.56 2.55 -37.32
CA ASP A 82 -10.39 1.20 -37.84
C ASP A 82 -8.92 0.75 -37.76
N PHE A 83 -7.96 1.63 -38.06
CA PHE A 83 -6.54 1.36 -37.85
C PHE A 83 -6.22 1.02 -36.39
N ILE A 84 -6.73 1.82 -35.44
CA ILE A 84 -6.44 1.61 -34.02
C ILE A 84 -7.10 0.32 -33.50
N ASP A 85 -8.40 0.14 -33.76
CA ASP A 85 -9.18 -0.97 -33.21
C ASP A 85 -8.86 -2.31 -33.88
N ARG A 86 -8.56 -2.33 -35.18
CA ARG A 86 -8.40 -3.58 -35.96
C ARG A 86 -6.97 -3.94 -36.31
N GLU A 87 -6.05 -2.97 -36.26
CA GLU A 87 -4.65 -3.23 -36.61
C GLU A 87 -3.71 -2.97 -35.44
N LEU A 88 -3.68 -1.76 -34.88
CA LEU A 88 -2.68 -1.37 -33.88
C LEU A 88 -2.83 -2.16 -32.57
N PHE A 89 -4.01 -2.17 -31.95
CA PHE A 89 -4.22 -2.91 -30.70
C PHE A 89 -4.02 -4.43 -30.87
N PRO A 90 -4.65 -5.10 -31.84
CA PRO A 90 -4.41 -6.52 -32.09
C PRO A 90 -2.94 -6.81 -32.43
N GLY A 91 -2.32 -6.01 -33.30
CA GLY A 91 -0.94 -6.22 -33.73
C GLY A 91 0.09 -6.06 -32.61
N LEU A 92 -0.14 -5.13 -31.67
CA LEU A 92 0.74 -4.93 -30.52
C LEU A 92 0.48 -5.95 -29.39
N SER A 93 -0.78 -6.34 -29.14
CA SER A 93 -1.13 -7.35 -28.13
C SER A 93 -0.73 -8.79 -28.51
N GLU A 94 -0.38 -9.03 -29.77
CA GLU A 94 0.06 -10.34 -30.29
C GLU A 94 1.57 -10.41 -30.60
N LEU A 95 2.37 -9.42 -30.20
CA LEU A 95 3.81 -9.38 -30.48
C LEU A 95 4.56 -10.63 -29.96
N SER A 96 5.47 -11.14 -30.79
CA SER A 96 6.32 -12.29 -30.46
C SER A 96 7.46 -11.89 -29.50
N VAL A 97 7.52 -12.52 -28.33
CA VAL A 97 8.49 -12.20 -27.26
C VAL A 97 9.74 -13.09 -27.32
N THR A 98 10.11 -13.59 -28.51
CA THR A 98 11.11 -14.66 -28.61
C THR A 98 12.56 -14.23 -28.33
N LYS A 99 12.91 -12.94 -28.49
CA LYS A 99 14.27 -12.44 -28.24
C LYS A 99 14.33 -11.11 -27.50
N ASP A 100 13.39 -10.20 -27.77
CA ASP A 100 13.36 -8.89 -27.12
C ASP A 100 12.33 -8.87 -25.97
N LYS A 101 12.82 -8.65 -24.75
CA LYS A 101 11.96 -8.52 -23.56
C LYS A 101 11.07 -7.28 -23.63
N ARG A 102 11.49 -6.24 -24.37
CA ARG A 102 10.70 -5.02 -24.57
C ARG A 102 9.45 -5.27 -25.40
N ALA A 103 9.49 -6.22 -26.34
CA ALA A 103 8.29 -6.69 -27.04
C ALA A 103 7.25 -7.26 -26.07
N GLY A 104 7.70 -7.94 -25.01
CA GLY A 104 6.84 -8.42 -23.93
C GLY A 104 6.11 -7.28 -23.20
N LEU A 105 6.82 -6.19 -22.89
CA LEU A 105 6.21 -5.01 -22.26
C LEU A 105 5.12 -4.39 -23.13
N VAL A 106 5.41 -4.19 -24.42
CA VAL A 106 4.44 -3.65 -25.37
C VAL A 106 3.21 -4.56 -25.44
N ARG A 107 3.44 -5.87 -25.58
CA ARG A 107 2.37 -6.87 -25.61
C ARG A 107 1.50 -6.83 -24.36
N ASP A 108 2.11 -6.79 -23.18
CA ASP A 108 1.40 -6.82 -21.91
C ASP A 108 0.61 -5.52 -21.69
N VAL A 109 1.16 -4.35 -22.06
CA VAL A 109 0.44 -3.07 -22.05
C VAL A 109 -0.76 -3.09 -22.98
N PHE A 110 -0.60 -3.48 -24.25
CA PHE A 110 -1.70 -3.45 -25.22
C PHE A 110 -2.69 -4.61 -25.06
N GLY A 111 -2.29 -5.74 -24.47
CA GLY A 111 -3.18 -6.85 -24.12
C GLY A 111 -4.06 -6.56 -22.90
N GLY A 112 -3.63 -5.67 -22.01
CA GLY A 112 -4.38 -5.28 -20.80
C GLY A 112 -5.25 -4.03 -20.96
N ASN A 113 -5.22 -3.34 -22.10
CA ASN A 113 -5.88 -2.05 -22.32
C ASN A 113 -6.78 -2.07 -23.57
N ASN A 114 -7.72 -1.13 -23.63
CA ASN A 114 -8.66 -1.00 -24.75
C ASN A 114 -8.69 0.44 -25.28
N ASN A 115 -9.00 0.61 -26.56
CA ASN A 115 -9.39 1.91 -27.10
C ASN A 115 -10.89 2.17 -26.84
N TYR A 116 -11.19 3.30 -26.20
CA TYR A 116 -12.58 3.74 -25.95
C TYR A 116 -12.99 4.92 -26.82
N MET A 117 -12.07 5.62 -27.48
CA MET A 117 -12.45 6.73 -28.38
C MET A 117 -13.19 6.18 -29.60
N LYS A 118 -14.33 6.79 -29.94
CA LYS A 118 -15.19 6.36 -31.05
C LYS A 118 -15.37 7.41 -32.13
N ASN A 119 -14.81 8.61 -31.97
CA ASN A 119 -14.78 9.63 -33.00
C ASN A 119 -13.34 9.87 -33.45
N GLY A 120 -13.01 9.39 -34.66
CA GLY A 120 -11.65 9.51 -35.19
C GLY A 120 -11.17 10.93 -35.45
N HIS A 121 -12.06 11.91 -35.63
CA HIS A 121 -11.64 13.31 -35.74
C HIS A 121 -11.22 13.86 -34.37
N LEU A 122 -12.01 13.62 -33.33
CA LEU A 122 -11.63 13.99 -31.97
C LEU A 122 -10.37 13.24 -31.51
N PHE A 123 -10.20 11.99 -31.95
CA PHE A 123 -9.01 11.22 -31.67
C PHE A 123 -7.76 11.82 -32.34
N ARG A 124 -7.87 12.24 -33.62
CA ARG A 124 -6.80 13.00 -34.28
C ARG A 124 -6.48 14.30 -33.54
N ASP A 125 -7.48 15.05 -33.07
CA ASP A 125 -7.24 16.26 -32.28
C ASP A 125 -6.46 15.95 -30.99
N VAL A 126 -6.77 14.84 -30.31
CA VAL A 126 -6.01 14.37 -29.14
C VAL A 126 -4.56 14.04 -29.51
N VAL A 127 -4.35 13.31 -30.61
CA VAL A 127 -3.01 12.95 -31.11
C VAL A 127 -2.20 14.20 -31.42
N ASN A 128 -2.79 15.20 -32.07
CA ASN A 128 -2.14 16.46 -32.40
C ASN A 128 -1.79 17.28 -31.15
N GLU A 129 -2.66 17.28 -30.12
CA GLU A 129 -2.28 17.86 -28.82
C GLU A 129 -1.11 17.09 -28.16
N MET A 130 -1.09 15.75 -28.27
CA MET A 130 0.04 14.95 -27.79
C MET A 130 1.33 15.25 -28.54
N ASN A 131 1.29 15.47 -29.86
CA ASN A 131 2.45 15.82 -30.69
C ASN A 131 3.19 17.06 -30.20
N LYS A 132 2.49 18.02 -29.60
CA LYS A 132 3.09 19.23 -29.00
C LYS A 132 4.07 18.91 -27.87
N ILE A 133 3.99 17.73 -27.27
CA ILE A 133 4.91 17.29 -26.21
C ILE A 133 6.16 16.68 -26.88
N ASP A 134 7.29 17.38 -26.83
CA ASP A 134 8.56 16.88 -27.36
C ASP A 134 9.30 16.05 -26.30
N PHE A 135 9.66 14.81 -26.66
CA PHE A 135 10.40 13.88 -25.81
C PHE A 135 11.90 13.74 -26.20
N HIS A 136 12.31 14.28 -27.35
CA HIS A 136 13.71 14.23 -27.84
C HIS A 136 14.58 15.38 -27.35
N ALA A 137 13.97 16.43 -26.79
CA ALA A 137 14.68 17.51 -26.09
C ALA A 137 15.28 17.00 -24.76
N ALA A 138 16.16 16.02 -24.84
CA ALA A 138 16.78 15.21 -23.78
C ALA A 138 17.74 15.98 -22.85
N LYS A 139 17.53 17.29 -22.67
CA LYS A 139 18.10 18.06 -21.55
C LYS A 139 17.13 18.24 -20.39
N ASP A 140 15.82 18.08 -20.59
CA ASP A 140 14.84 18.31 -19.55
C ASP A 140 14.06 17.05 -19.15
N ARG A 141 14.76 16.00 -18.67
CA ARG A 141 14.12 14.89 -17.90
C ARG A 141 13.15 15.40 -16.83
N GLN A 142 13.46 16.57 -16.26
CA GLN A 142 12.60 17.29 -15.33
C GLN A 142 11.27 17.76 -15.95
N VAL A 143 11.27 18.26 -17.18
CA VAL A 143 10.05 18.74 -17.86
C VAL A 143 9.11 17.57 -18.12
N PHE A 144 9.64 16.43 -18.57
CA PHE A 144 8.84 15.23 -18.74
C PHE A 144 8.27 14.73 -17.40
N GLY A 145 9.12 14.60 -16.38
CA GLY A 145 8.66 14.22 -15.04
C GLY A 145 7.52 15.11 -14.58
N GLN A 146 7.57 16.42 -14.86
CA GLN A 146 6.46 17.34 -14.58
C GLN A 146 5.19 17.09 -15.42
N VAL A 147 5.30 16.67 -16.68
CA VAL A 147 4.15 16.24 -17.51
C VAL A 147 3.46 15.06 -16.86
N TYR A 148 4.24 14.02 -16.60
CA TYR A 148 3.76 12.77 -16.06
C TYR A 148 3.16 12.99 -14.67
N GLU A 149 3.84 13.74 -13.80
CA GLU A 149 3.30 14.16 -12.50
C GLU A 149 2.03 15.00 -12.61
N SER A 150 1.90 15.84 -13.65
CA SER A 150 0.67 16.61 -13.87
C SER A 150 -0.49 15.69 -14.27
N ILE A 151 -0.23 14.68 -15.11
CA ILE A 151 -1.21 13.65 -15.46
C ILE A 151 -1.60 12.85 -14.20
N LEU A 152 -0.62 12.45 -13.40
CA LEU A 152 -0.84 11.75 -12.13
C LEU A 152 -1.62 12.61 -11.12
N LYS A 153 -1.36 13.92 -11.04
CA LYS A 153 -2.11 14.87 -10.19
C LYS A 153 -3.54 15.11 -10.67
N GLU A 154 -3.79 14.95 -11.96
CA GLU A 154 -5.14 15.02 -12.52
C GLU A 154 -5.90 13.69 -12.33
N LEU A 155 -5.22 12.54 -12.47
CA LEU A 155 -5.66 11.20 -12.03
C LEU A 155 -6.11 11.19 -10.59
N GLN A 156 -5.26 11.73 -9.73
CA GLN A 156 -5.54 12.02 -8.35
C GLN A 156 -6.88 12.76 -8.16
N SER A 157 -7.28 13.70 -9.00
CA SER A 157 -8.57 14.40 -8.81
C SER A 157 -9.79 13.70 -9.43
N ALA A 158 -9.58 12.65 -10.22
CA ALA A 158 -10.57 12.03 -11.08
C ALA A 158 -11.23 10.77 -10.50
N GLY A 159 -10.62 10.13 -9.50
CA GLY A 159 -11.02 8.79 -9.03
C GLY A 159 -11.73 8.76 -7.67
N SER A 160 -12.86 8.05 -7.61
CA SER A 160 -13.57 7.61 -6.40
C SER A 160 -13.18 6.19 -5.95
N SER A 161 -12.02 5.69 -6.37
CA SER A 161 -11.68 4.25 -6.36
C SER A 161 -10.62 3.83 -5.33
N GLY A 162 -10.38 4.61 -4.26
CA GLY A 162 -9.44 4.24 -3.20
C GLY A 162 -7.98 4.16 -3.65
N GLU A 163 -7.63 4.77 -4.79
CA GLU A 163 -6.27 4.86 -5.31
C GLU A 163 -5.52 5.97 -4.56
N PHE A 164 -4.62 5.57 -3.66
CA PHE A 164 -3.82 6.52 -2.87
C PHE A 164 -2.51 6.82 -3.59
N TYR A 165 -2.28 8.09 -3.93
CA TYR A 165 -0.98 8.53 -4.43
C TYR A 165 -0.09 9.01 -3.30
N THR A 166 1.17 8.60 -3.30
CA THR A 166 2.17 9.07 -2.33
C THR A 166 2.80 10.38 -2.80
N PRO A 167 2.70 11.48 -2.01
CA PRO A 167 3.37 12.73 -2.33
C PRO A 167 4.88 12.54 -2.57
N ARG A 168 5.44 13.22 -3.59
CA ARG A 168 6.85 13.07 -3.97
C ARG A 168 7.83 13.41 -2.85
N ALA A 169 7.49 14.40 -2.02
CA ALA A 169 8.25 14.73 -0.82
C ALA A 169 8.43 13.51 0.11
N ILE A 170 7.42 12.65 0.23
CA ILE A 170 7.47 11.44 1.05
C ILE A 170 8.29 10.36 0.33
N THR A 171 8.04 10.12 -0.96
CA THR A 171 8.82 9.09 -1.69
C THR A 171 10.31 9.39 -1.68
N GLU A 172 10.68 10.66 -1.87
CA GLU A 172 12.07 11.12 -1.86
C GLU A 172 12.69 11.03 -0.46
N PHE A 173 12.00 11.54 0.57
CA PHE A 173 12.50 11.49 1.94
C PHE A 173 12.68 10.05 2.46
N LEU A 174 11.71 9.16 2.24
CA LEU A 174 11.83 7.75 2.64
C LEU A 174 13.00 7.07 1.93
N THR A 175 13.17 7.32 0.63
CA THR A 175 14.29 6.79 -0.15
C THR A 175 15.62 7.29 0.39
N GLU A 176 15.72 8.58 0.70
CA GLU A 176 16.92 9.20 1.27
C GLU A 176 17.35 8.52 2.58
N MET A 177 16.39 8.27 3.47
CA MET A 177 16.65 7.66 4.78
C MET A 177 16.97 6.17 4.71
N VAL A 178 16.35 5.42 3.78
CA VAL A 178 16.69 4.01 3.51
C VAL A 178 18.05 3.89 2.82
N ASN A 179 18.39 4.88 1.99
CA ASN A 179 19.64 5.01 1.26
C ASN A 179 19.99 3.75 0.43
N PRO A 180 19.14 3.35 -0.54
CA PRO A 180 19.41 2.21 -1.40
C PRO A 180 20.66 2.44 -2.25
N ARG A 181 21.47 1.39 -2.43
CA ARG A 181 22.77 1.46 -3.11
C ARG A 181 22.78 0.64 -4.39
N LEU A 182 23.68 0.99 -5.31
CA LEU A 182 23.84 0.25 -6.56
C LEU A 182 24.19 -1.23 -6.28
N GLY A 183 23.39 -2.13 -6.83
CA GLY A 183 23.53 -3.58 -6.65
C GLY A 183 22.73 -4.17 -5.50
N GLU A 184 22.08 -3.33 -4.69
CA GLU A 184 21.00 -3.76 -3.79
C GLU A 184 19.70 -3.97 -4.58
N LYS A 185 18.84 -4.87 -4.07
CA LYS A 185 17.48 -5.06 -4.57
C LYS A 185 16.50 -4.24 -3.75
N VAL A 186 15.79 -3.35 -4.43
CA VAL A 186 14.71 -2.50 -3.88
C VAL A 186 13.37 -3.05 -4.37
N LEU A 187 12.42 -3.23 -3.47
CA LEU A 187 11.06 -3.67 -3.79
C LEU A 187 10.03 -2.65 -3.32
N ASP A 188 9.05 -2.39 -4.19
CA ASP A 188 7.77 -1.80 -3.82
C ASP A 188 6.64 -2.78 -4.20
N PRO A 189 6.04 -3.50 -3.24
CA PRO A 189 5.05 -4.52 -3.53
C PRO A 189 3.64 -3.96 -3.79
N ALA A 190 3.47 -2.65 -3.73
CA ALA A 190 2.21 -1.97 -4.05
C ALA A 190 2.57 -0.67 -4.80
N CYS A 191 3.25 -0.82 -5.93
CA CYS A 191 4.05 0.26 -6.49
C CYS A 191 3.24 1.40 -7.11
N GLY A 192 1.94 1.20 -7.35
CA GLY A 192 1.08 2.18 -7.99
C GLY A 192 1.69 2.59 -9.31
N THR A 193 2.04 3.87 -9.42
CA THR A 193 2.63 4.49 -10.64
C THR A 193 4.17 4.51 -10.62
N GLY A 194 4.79 3.73 -9.74
CA GLY A 194 6.25 3.60 -9.62
C GLY A 194 6.93 4.73 -8.85
N GLY A 195 6.21 5.40 -7.94
CA GLY A 195 6.69 6.58 -7.23
C GLY A 195 7.97 6.36 -6.42
N PHE A 196 7.99 5.31 -5.58
CA PHE A 196 9.18 4.95 -4.81
C PHE A 196 10.30 4.37 -5.68
N LEU A 197 9.95 3.58 -6.70
CA LEU A 197 10.94 2.96 -7.58
C LEU A 197 11.73 4.02 -8.38
N THR A 198 11.04 5.03 -8.90
CA THR A 198 11.69 6.18 -9.58
C THR A 198 12.54 7.01 -8.63
N ALA A 199 12.08 7.24 -7.39
CA ALA A 199 12.90 7.89 -6.36
C ALA A 199 14.17 7.08 -6.05
N ALA A 200 14.08 5.76 -5.94
CA ALA A 200 15.22 4.88 -5.71
C ALA A 200 16.21 4.89 -6.90
N ILE A 201 15.71 4.85 -8.14
CA ILE A 201 16.54 4.95 -9.35
C ILE A 201 17.35 6.26 -9.33
N GLU A 202 16.68 7.38 -9.09
CA GLU A 202 17.33 8.70 -9.05
C GLU A 202 18.33 8.82 -7.90
N HIS A 203 18.00 8.27 -6.72
CA HIS A 203 18.91 8.24 -5.57
C HIS A 203 20.20 7.46 -5.86
N ILE A 204 20.07 6.25 -6.42
CA ILE A 204 21.22 5.42 -6.79
C ILE A 204 22.04 6.10 -7.89
N ARG A 205 21.37 6.68 -8.90
CA ARG A 205 22.01 7.40 -10.00
C ARG A 205 22.84 8.59 -9.50
N LYS A 206 22.27 9.43 -8.63
CA LYS A 206 22.95 10.57 -8.01
C LYS A 206 24.16 10.15 -7.15
N SER A 207 24.15 8.92 -6.65
CA SER A 207 25.23 8.36 -5.82
C SER A 207 26.43 7.82 -6.63
N GLY A 208 26.38 7.84 -7.97
CA GLY A 208 27.53 7.52 -8.84
C GLY A 208 27.31 6.36 -9.81
N VAL A 209 26.56 6.60 -10.90
CA VAL A 209 26.36 5.66 -12.02
C VAL A 209 26.95 6.26 -13.30
N ASP A 210 28.19 5.92 -13.60
CA ASP A 210 29.01 6.60 -14.60
C ASP A 210 29.35 5.74 -15.83
N ASN A 211 29.16 4.42 -15.75
CA ASN A 211 29.49 3.49 -16.85
C ASN A 211 28.40 2.46 -17.16
N LEU A 212 28.51 1.81 -18.33
CA LEU A 212 27.54 0.83 -18.82
C LEU A 212 27.28 -0.33 -17.85
N LYS A 213 28.31 -0.85 -17.17
CA LYS A 213 28.15 -1.94 -16.19
C LYS A 213 27.33 -1.48 -14.98
N GLN A 214 27.53 -0.26 -14.53
CA GLN A 214 26.74 0.32 -13.44
C GLN A 214 25.29 0.58 -13.88
N ARG A 215 25.07 1.08 -15.10
CA ARG A 215 23.73 1.23 -15.67
C ARG A 215 23.01 -0.11 -15.74
N GLN A 216 23.68 -1.18 -16.18
CA GLN A 216 23.10 -2.52 -16.20
C GLN A 216 22.75 -3.04 -14.81
N LYS A 217 23.55 -2.73 -13.79
CA LYS A 217 23.20 -3.07 -12.40
C LYS A 217 21.96 -2.30 -11.94
N LEU A 218 21.88 -1.01 -12.25
CA LEU A 218 20.73 -0.17 -11.92
C LEU A 218 19.43 -0.70 -12.54
N GLN A 219 19.47 -1.14 -13.79
CA GLN A 219 18.32 -1.78 -14.46
C GLN A 219 17.74 -2.96 -13.66
N ASN A 220 18.57 -3.70 -12.94
CA ASN A 220 18.19 -4.87 -12.16
C ASN A 220 18.06 -4.60 -10.65
N SER A 221 18.09 -3.34 -10.23
CA SER A 221 18.08 -2.97 -8.80
C SER A 221 16.68 -2.71 -8.25
N VAL A 222 15.69 -2.42 -9.10
CA VAL A 222 14.33 -2.07 -8.66
C VAL A 222 13.31 -3.08 -9.17
N HIS A 223 12.38 -3.43 -8.29
CA HIS A 223 11.32 -4.41 -8.54
C HIS A 223 9.99 -3.87 -8.01
N GLY A 224 8.90 -4.07 -8.75
CA GLY A 224 7.57 -3.63 -8.35
C GLY A 224 6.51 -4.69 -8.54
N MET A 225 5.40 -4.56 -7.80
CA MET A 225 4.18 -5.33 -8.01
C MET A 225 2.99 -4.37 -7.98
N GLU A 226 2.08 -4.55 -8.94
CA GLU A 226 0.86 -3.74 -9.02
C GLU A 226 -0.30 -4.58 -9.55
N LEU A 227 -1.45 -4.48 -8.89
CA LEU A 227 -2.65 -5.26 -9.18
C LEU A 227 -3.55 -4.60 -10.22
N LYS A 228 -3.53 -3.26 -10.31
CA LYS A 228 -4.45 -2.50 -11.18
C LYS A 228 -3.79 -2.19 -12.52
N PRO A 229 -4.48 -2.44 -13.66
CA PRO A 229 -3.86 -2.34 -14.97
C PRO A 229 -3.39 -0.93 -15.34
N LEU A 230 -4.18 0.11 -15.00
CA LEU A 230 -3.80 1.49 -15.28
C LEU A 230 -2.57 1.94 -14.47
N PRO A 231 -2.54 1.82 -13.12
CA PRO A 231 -1.33 2.07 -12.34
C PRO A 231 -0.12 1.26 -12.81
N HIS A 232 -0.29 -0.03 -13.15
CA HIS A 232 0.77 -0.88 -13.67
C HIS A 232 1.39 -0.32 -14.97
N MET A 233 0.56 -0.01 -15.96
CA MET A 233 1.00 0.58 -17.23
C MET A 233 1.73 1.91 -16.98
N LEU A 234 1.19 2.73 -16.08
CA LEU A 234 1.80 3.98 -15.67
C LEU A 234 3.19 3.71 -15.05
N ALA A 235 3.34 2.79 -14.11
CA ALA A 235 4.63 2.44 -13.52
C ALA A 235 5.66 1.97 -14.55
N VAL A 236 5.28 1.05 -15.45
CA VAL A 236 6.15 0.57 -16.53
C VAL A 236 6.65 1.73 -17.38
N THR A 237 5.73 2.60 -17.81
CA THR A 237 6.06 3.80 -18.59
C THR A 237 7.04 4.69 -17.81
N ASN A 238 6.75 4.94 -16.53
CA ASN A 238 7.56 5.80 -15.67
C ASN A 238 8.99 5.27 -15.50
N LEU A 239 9.18 3.97 -15.40
CA LEU A 239 10.51 3.37 -15.30
C LEU A 239 11.28 3.46 -16.62
N ILE A 240 10.64 3.25 -17.78
CA ILE A 240 11.26 3.45 -19.11
C ILE A 240 11.80 4.87 -19.26
N LEU A 241 11.04 5.86 -18.80
CA LEU A 241 11.44 7.26 -18.81
C LEU A 241 12.64 7.56 -17.92
N HIS A 242 12.78 6.80 -16.84
CA HIS A 242 13.94 6.85 -15.95
C HIS A 242 15.07 5.94 -16.43
N ASP A 243 15.15 5.66 -17.75
CA ASP A 243 16.18 4.87 -18.42
C ASP A 243 16.29 3.42 -17.89
N ILE A 244 15.15 2.81 -17.52
CA ILE A 244 15.03 1.37 -17.28
C ILE A 244 14.38 0.74 -18.52
N GLU A 245 15.18 0.11 -19.36
CA GLU A 245 14.77 -0.42 -20.67
C GLU A 245 13.74 -1.55 -20.53
N VAL A 246 13.93 -2.39 -19.51
CA VAL A 246 13.04 -3.51 -19.20
C VAL A 246 12.63 -3.43 -17.72
N PRO A 247 11.58 -2.65 -17.38
CA PRO A 247 11.08 -2.54 -16.02
C PRO A 247 10.63 -3.89 -15.46
N ASP A 248 11.05 -4.23 -14.24
CA ASP A 248 10.61 -5.42 -13.53
C ASP A 248 9.40 -5.09 -12.64
N ILE A 249 8.25 -4.88 -13.28
CA ILE A 249 6.96 -4.61 -12.61
C ILE A 249 6.00 -5.76 -12.91
N VAL A 250 5.73 -6.58 -11.90
CA VAL A 250 4.81 -7.72 -11.99
C VAL A 250 3.36 -7.23 -11.91
N TYR A 251 2.54 -7.60 -12.90
CA TYR A 251 1.10 -7.35 -12.90
C TYR A 251 0.35 -8.48 -12.21
N GLU A 252 0.31 -8.45 -10.87
CA GLU A 252 -0.28 -9.51 -10.04
C GLU A 252 -0.67 -8.97 -8.65
N ASP A 253 -1.51 -9.70 -7.92
CA ASP A 253 -1.76 -9.42 -6.51
C ASP A 253 -0.56 -9.88 -5.66
N ALA A 254 0.16 -8.92 -5.08
CA ALA A 254 1.31 -9.18 -4.22
C ALA A 254 0.97 -10.03 -2.99
N LEU A 255 -0.28 -10.03 -2.52
CA LEU A 255 -0.74 -10.80 -1.37
C LEU A 255 -1.08 -12.25 -1.69
N LEU A 256 -0.92 -12.71 -2.96
CA LEU A 256 -0.88 -14.13 -3.30
C LEU A 256 0.39 -14.75 -2.70
N TRP A 257 0.33 -15.02 -1.40
CA TRP A 257 1.49 -15.33 -0.59
C TRP A 257 2.14 -16.64 -1.02
N ASN A 258 3.42 -16.55 -1.41
CA ASN A 258 4.25 -17.72 -1.57
C ASN A 258 4.96 -18.06 -0.25
N GLN A 259 4.53 -19.14 0.41
CA GLN A 259 5.17 -19.63 1.64
C GLN A 259 6.63 -20.09 1.44
N SER A 260 7.06 -20.28 0.19
CA SER A 260 8.38 -20.81 -0.18
C SER A 260 9.25 -19.76 -0.88
N LEU A 261 9.34 -18.54 -0.32
CA LEU A 261 10.27 -17.52 -0.82
C LEU A 261 11.72 -18.02 -0.77
N THR A 262 12.34 -18.15 -1.93
CA THR A 262 13.76 -18.48 -2.05
C THR A 262 14.63 -17.31 -1.61
N HIS A 263 15.89 -17.59 -1.23
CA HIS A 263 16.85 -16.54 -0.89
C HIS A 263 17.04 -15.50 -2.02
N LYS A 264 16.87 -15.91 -3.29
CA LYS A 264 17.03 -15.02 -4.46
C LYS A 264 15.88 -14.00 -4.60
N GLN A 265 14.70 -14.32 -4.07
CA GLN A 265 13.52 -13.45 -4.09
C GLN A 265 13.51 -12.43 -2.94
N ARG A 266 14.40 -12.59 -1.95
CA ARG A 266 14.54 -11.64 -0.85
C ARG A 266 15.31 -10.40 -1.28
N VAL A 267 14.98 -9.28 -0.64
CA VAL A 267 15.43 -7.94 -1.04
C VAL A 267 16.18 -7.23 0.08
N ASP A 268 17.00 -6.26 -0.31
CA ASP A 268 17.86 -5.48 0.58
C ASP A 268 17.12 -4.24 1.12
N ALA A 269 16.20 -3.69 0.33
CA ALA A 269 15.40 -2.52 0.69
C ALA A 269 13.93 -2.69 0.28
N ILE A 270 13.02 -2.18 1.10
CA ILE A 270 11.59 -2.02 0.76
C ILE A 270 11.20 -0.55 0.95
N LEU A 271 10.55 0.02 -0.06
CA LEU A 271 9.98 1.36 -0.04
C LEU A 271 8.54 1.24 -0.51
N ALA A 272 7.56 1.52 0.34
CA ALA A 272 6.17 1.20 0.02
C ALA A 272 5.14 2.10 0.69
N ASN A 273 4.02 2.29 0.01
CA ASN A 273 2.79 2.82 0.60
C ASN A 273 1.66 1.82 0.30
N PRO A 274 1.54 0.73 1.10
CA PRO A 274 0.48 -0.24 0.90
C PRO A 274 -0.91 0.40 1.09
N PRO A 275 -1.98 -0.19 0.52
CA PRO A 275 -3.34 0.33 0.67
C PRO A 275 -3.73 0.51 2.15
N PHE A 276 -4.18 1.71 2.54
CA PHE A 276 -4.54 2.02 3.94
C PHE A 276 -5.81 1.29 4.42
N GLY A 277 -6.69 0.93 3.50
CA GLY A 277 -7.91 0.20 3.77
C GLY A 277 -8.23 -0.71 2.59
N GLY A 278 -8.84 -1.84 2.88
CA GLY A 278 -9.16 -2.84 1.86
C GLY A 278 -9.26 -4.21 2.50
N ASN A 279 -10.26 -4.97 2.05
CA ASN A 279 -10.41 -6.36 2.43
C ASN A 279 -9.92 -7.24 1.31
N VAL A 280 -9.03 -8.18 1.64
CA VAL A 280 -8.74 -9.31 0.74
C VAL A 280 -9.85 -10.35 0.85
N ASP A 281 -9.99 -11.18 -0.18
CA ASP A 281 -10.89 -12.33 -0.13
C ASP A 281 -10.38 -13.43 0.82
N ASP A 282 -11.24 -14.40 1.11
CA ASP A 282 -10.92 -15.49 2.04
C ASP A 282 -9.81 -16.42 1.50
N GLU A 283 -9.71 -16.56 0.17
CA GLU A 283 -8.68 -17.38 -0.48
C GLU A 283 -7.30 -16.78 -0.26
N THR A 284 -7.14 -15.49 -0.55
CA THR A 284 -5.92 -14.72 -0.32
C THR A 284 -5.54 -14.71 1.16
N ALA A 285 -6.48 -14.42 2.06
CA ALA A 285 -6.21 -14.47 3.50
C ALA A 285 -5.76 -15.86 3.97
N SER A 286 -6.27 -16.94 3.35
CA SER A 286 -5.94 -18.31 3.73
C SER A 286 -4.49 -18.71 3.44
N THR A 287 -3.82 -18.02 2.51
CA THR A 287 -2.42 -18.26 2.14
C THR A 287 -1.44 -17.88 3.26
N PHE A 288 -1.85 -16.99 4.17
CA PHE A 288 -1.07 -16.57 5.34
C PHE A 288 -1.17 -17.55 6.51
N PRO A 289 -0.14 -17.60 7.39
CA PRO A 289 -0.18 -18.39 8.61
C PRO A 289 -1.39 -18.06 9.48
N LEU A 290 -1.92 -19.06 10.20
CA LEU A 290 -3.13 -18.92 11.02
C LEU A 290 -3.04 -17.78 12.05
N SER A 291 -1.84 -17.49 12.58
CA SER A 291 -1.58 -16.39 13.52
C SER A 291 -1.81 -15.00 12.92
N PHE A 292 -1.62 -14.86 11.61
CA PHE A 292 -1.64 -13.60 10.87
C PHE A 292 -2.82 -13.48 9.91
N ARG A 293 -3.71 -14.48 9.86
CA ARG A 293 -4.87 -14.49 8.97
C ARG A 293 -5.87 -13.41 9.35
N THR A 294 -5.99 -12.39 8.51
CA THR A 294 -6.94 -11.27 8.60
C THR A 294 -7.37 -10.89 7.18
N LYS A 295 -8.46 -10.12 7.05
CA LYS A 295 -8.85 -9.53 5.76
C LYS A 295 -8.21 -8.16 5.53
N GLU A 296 -7.67 -7.54 6.58
CA GLU A 296 -7.04 -6.21 6.51
C GLU A 296 -5.76 -6.26 5.67
N SER A 297 -5.81 -5.69 4.47
CA SER A 297 -4.69 -5.73 3.51
C SER A 297 -3.41 -5.11 4.06
N ALA A 298 -3.49 -3.96 4.75
CA ALA A 298 -2.34 -3.27 5.33
C ALA A 298 -1.53 -4.16 6.29
N ASP A 299 -2.21 -4.97 7.10
CA ASP A 299 -1.57 -5.87 8.05
C ASP A 299 -0.88 -7.03 7.32
N LEU A 300 -1.51 -7.58 6.27
CA LEU A 300 -0.93 -8.64 5.45
C LEU A 300 0.28 -8.16 4.64
N PHE A 301 0.24 -6.94 4.11
CA PHE A 301 1.38 -6.31 3.45
C PHE A 301 2.56 -6.16 4.42
N LEU A 302 2.31 -5.77 5.68
CA LEU A 302 3.37 -5.68 6.69
C LEU A 302 4.01 -7.05 6.97
N VAL A 303 3.21 -8.10 7.13
CA VAL A 303 3.69 -9.49 7.29
C VAL A 303 4.56 -9.90 6.09
N MET A 304 4.14 -9.55 4.89
CA MET A 304 4.85 -9.83 3.66
C MET A 304 6.17 -9.09 3.57
N MET A 305 6.18 -7.79 3.78
CA MET A 305 7.40 -6.99 3.69
C MET A 305 8.47 -7.49 4.67
N VAL A 306 8.09 -7.81 5.92
CA VAL A 306 9.03 -8.42 6.89
C VAL A 306 9.58 -9.76 6.41
N ASN A 307 8.77 -10.57 5.72
CA ASN A 307 9.22 -11.84 5.15
C ASN A 307 10.01 -11.68 3.83
N TYR A 308 9.88 -10.58 3.08
CA TYR A 308 10.67 -10.34 1.86
C TYR A 308 12.08 -9.82 2.17
N LEU A 309 12.28 -9.15 3.30
CA LEU A 309 13.60 -8.64 3.66
C LEU A 309 14.62 -9.77 3.90
N LYS A 310 15.84 -9.54 3.43
CA LYS A 310 17.03 -10.28 3.88
C LYS A 310 17.36 -9.88 5.31
N GLN A 311 18.18 -10.68 6.00
CA GLN A 311 18.82 -10.22 7.23
C GLN A 311 19.69 -8.99 6.93
N GLY A 312 19.55 -7.94 7.73
CA GLY A 312 20.14 -6.62 7.51
C GLY A 312 19.41 -5.77 6.47
N GLY A 313 18.35 -6.27 5.84
CA GLY A 313 17.53 -5.51 4.91
C GLY A 313 16.71 -4.44 5.63
N ARG A 314 16.47 -3.32 4.95
CA ARG A 314 15.85 -2.10 5.50
C ARG A 314 14.51 -1.84 4.85
N ALA A 315 13.55 -1.29 5.58
CA ALA A 315 12.30 -0.83 5.00
C ALA A 315 11.93 0.55 5.49
N ALA A 316 11.33 1.35 4.60
CA ALA A 316 10.56 2.51 4.98
C ALA A 316 9.18 2.47 4.31
N ILE A 317 8.14 2.46 5.13
CA ILE A 317 6.76 2.25 4.67
C ILE A 317 5.81 3.26 5.27
N VAL A 318 4.71 3.52 4.55
CA VAL A 318 3.59 4.33 5.05
C VAL A 318 2.50 3.40 5.59
N LEU A 319 2.01 3.64 6.82
CA LEU A 319 0.87 2.91 7.38
C LEU A 319 -0.11 3.85 8.11
N PRO A 320 -1.41 3.55 8.11
CA PRO A 320 -2.38 4.30 8.89
C PRO A 320 -2.26 3.97 10.40
N ASP A 321 -2.79 4.84 11.26
CA ASP A 321 -2.86 4.60 12.72
C ASP A 321 -3.52 3.25 13.08
N GLY A 322 -4.48 2.79 12.27
CA GLY A 322 -5.16 1.52 12.46
C GLY A 322 -4.27 0.27 12.31
N SER A 323 -3.05 0.40 11.77
CA SER A 323 -2.04 -0.67 11.77
C SER A 323 -1.16 -0.62 13.02
N LEU A 324 -1.03 0.54 13.67
CA LEU A 324 -0.25 0.73 14.90
C LEU A 324 -1.01 0.33 16.18
N THR A 325 -2.34 0.18 16.10
CA THR A 325 -3.24 -0.07 17.23
C THR A 325 -4.09 -1.33 17.05
N GLY A 326 -4.81 -1.73 18.11
CA GLY A 326 -5.88 -2.73 18.03
C GLY A 326 -5.48 -4.16 18.37
N ASP A 327 -6.48 -4.97 18.76
CA ASP A 327 -6.26 -6.28 19.39
C ASP A 327 -6.14 -7.46 18.40
N GLY A 328 -5.88 -8.65 18.93
CA GLY A 328 -5.99 -9.90 18.19
C GLY A 328 -4.89 -10.07 17.14
N VAL A 329 -5.27 -10.21 15.86
CA VAL A 329 -4.30 -10.40 14.77
C VAL A 329 -3.41 -9.18 14.62
N LYS A 330 -3.95 -7.97 14.77
CA LYS A 330 -3.19 -6.71 14.67
C LYS A 330 -2.05 -6.65 15.67
N ALA A 331 -2.32 -6.96 16.95
CA ALA A 331 -1.30 -7.05 17.98
C ALA A 331 -0.24 -8.11 17.67
N ARG A 332 -0.62 -9.28 17.14
CA ARG A 332 0.33 -10.32 16.71
C ARG A 332 1.21 -9.90 15.55
N VAL A 333 0.70 -9.13 14.60
CA VAL A 333 1.50 -8.59 13.49
C VAL A 333 2.54 -7.60 14.01
N ARG A 334 2.18 -6.74 14.98
CA ARG A 334 3.14 -5.83 15.61
C ARG A 334 4.15 -6.56 16.49
N GLU A 335 3.73 -7.57 17.25
CA GLU A 335 4.65 -8.46 17.97
C GLU A 335 5.67 -9.06 17.02
N MET A 336 5.23 -9.61 15.89
CA MET A 336 6.09 -10.17 14.85
C MET A 336 7.07 -9.12 14.32
N LEU A 337 6.59 -7.91 14.00
CA LEU A 337 7.46 -6.80 13.57
C LEU A 337 8.55 -6.50 14.60
N LEU A 338 8.19 -6.27 15.87
CA LEU A 338 9.14 -5.92 16.93
C LEU A 338 10.10 -7.07 17.28
N ARG A 339 9.66 -8.32 17.10
CA ARG A 339 10.45 -9.51 17.37
C ARG A 339 11.54 -9.70 16.31
N HIS A 340 11.16 -9.55 15.05
CA HIS A 340 12.00 -9.87 13.89
C HIS A 340 12.78 -8.69 13.32
N CYS A 341 12.31 -7.47 13.58
CA CYS A 341 12.92 -6.25 13.09
C CYS A 341 13.29 -5.32 14.24
N ASP A 342 14.28 -4.48 14.00
CA ASP A 342 14.54 -3.28 14.78
C ASP A 342 13.73 -2.14 14.14
N LEU A 343 12.51 -1.92 14.64
CA LEU A 343 11.70 -0.76 14.33
C LEU A 343 12.30 0.42 15.09
N HIS A 344 13.21 1.14 14.45
CA HIS A 344 14.00 2.15 15.14
C HIS A 344 13.37 3.55 15.08
N THR A 345 12.47 3.81 14.12
CA THR A 345 11.85 5.13 13.94
C THR A 345 10.41 5.04 13.47
N ILE A 346 9.52 5.85 14.05
CA ILE A 346 8.17 6.16 13.55
C ILE A 346 8.02 7.68 13.42
N ILE A 347 7.71 8.18 12.24
CA ILE A 347 7.37 9.60 12.04
C ILE A 347 5.87 9.73 11.87
N ARG A 348 5.22 10.51 12.73
CA ARG A 348 3.80 10.81 12.66
C ARG A 348 3.57 11.97 11.71
N LEU A 349 2.65 11.79 10.75
CA LEU A 349 2.30 12.82 9.78
C LEU A 349 0.95 13.46 10.11
N PRO A 350 0.74 14.75 9.79
CA PRO A 350 -0.57 15.39 9.86
C PRO A 350 -1.60 14.68 8.99
N ASN A 351 -2.84 14.55 9.47
CA ASN A 351 -3.97 13.89 8.77
C ASN A 351 -4.34 14.51 7.42
N SER A 352 -3.76 15.67 7.09
CA SER A 352 -4.01 16.38 5.83
C SER A 352 -3.06 16.00 4.70
N VAL A 353 -1.96 15.28 4.98
CA VAL A 353 -0.92 14.95 3.99
C VAL A 353 -1.48 14.21 2.78
N PHE A 354 -2.38 13.25 3.02
CA PHE A 354 -2.99 12.42 1.98
C PHE A 354 -4.39 12.89 1.57
N LYS A 355 -4.82 14.10 1.95
CA LYS A 355 -6.11 14.64 1.50
C LYS A 355 -6.10 14.96 0.00
N PRO A 356 -7.22 14.77 -0.71
CA PRO A 356 -8.54 14.33 -0.22
C PRO A 356 -8.72 12.80 -0.08
N TYR A 357 -7.71 12.00 -0.39
CA TYR A 357 -7.80 10.53 -0.51
C TYR A 357 -8.00 9.84 0.82
N ALA A 358 -7.17 10.19 1.79
CA ALA A 358 -7.21 9.65 3.13
C ALA A 358 -7.40 10.78 4.14
N THR A 359 -8.30 10.56 5.09
CA THR A 359 -8.51 11.43 6.25
C THR A 359 -7.90 10.85 7.53
N VAL A 360 -7.40 9.61 7.46
CA VAL A 360 -6.73 8.94 8.56
C VAL A 360 -5.35 9.52 8.81
N ALA A 361 -4.95 9.53 10.07
CA ALA A 361 -3.56 9.77 10.43
C ALA A 361 -2.66 8.68 9.84
N THR A 362 -1.48 9.09 9.37
CA THR A 362 -0.53 8.21 8.68
C THR A 362 0.85 8.35 9.29
N ASN A 363 1.62 7.27 9.22
CA ASN A 363 2.90 7.14 9.88
C ASN A 363 3.93 6.61 8.89
N LEU A 364 5.15 7.12 8.99
CA LEU A 364 6.31 6.61 8.26
C LEU A 364 7.09 5.71 9.21
N LEU A 365 7.11 4.40 8.95
CA LEU A 365 7.82 3.42 9.76
C LEU A 365 9.14 3.09 9.09
N PHE A 366 10.22 3.05 9.89
CA PHE A 366 11.54 2.65 9.43
C PHE A 366 12.07 1.51 10.29
N PHE A 367 12.41 0.40 9.65
CA PHE A 367 12.87 -0.79 10.36
C PHE A 367 13.91 -1.58 9.58
N GLU A 368 14.77 -2.28 10.33
CA GLU A 368 15.77 -3.20 9.77
C GLU A 368 15.50 -4.63 10.24
N ARG A 369 15.53 -5.58 9.31
CA ARG A 369 15.36 -7.01 9.61
C ARG A 369 16.59 -7.54 10.33
N LYS A 370 16.49 -7.88 11.62
CA LYS A 370 17.65 -8.36 12.41
C LYS A 370 17.84 -9.87 12.36
N THR A 371 16.75 -10.64 12.20
CA THR A 371 16.85 -12.11 12.13
C THR A 371 16.76 -12.66 10.72
N GLY A 372 17.39 -13.82 10.52
CA GLY A 372 17.36 -14.54 9.25
C GLY A 372 15.98 -15.14 8.96
N PRO A 373 15.73 -15.52 7.69
CA PRO A 373 14.52 -16.22 7.29
C PRO A 373 14.29 -17.49 8.13
N GLY A 374 13.08 -17.67 8.67
CA GLY A 374 12.71 -18.84 9.46
C GLY A 374 13.37 -18.93 10.85
N GLN A 375 14.10 -17.90 11.27
CA GLN A 375 14.64 -17.81 12.63
C GLN A 375 13.62 -17.15 13.56
N GLU A 376 13.32 -17.83 14.66
CA GLU A 376 12.51 -17.33 15.77
C GLU A 376 13.46 -16.88 16.90
N PRO A 377 13.66 -15.56 17.11
CA PRO A 377 14.51 -15.09 18.18
C PRO A 377 13.80 -15.17 19.53
N ASP A 378 14.56 -15.55 20.57
CA ASP A 378 14.09 -15.56 21.96
C ASP A 378 13.75 -14.15 22.44
N GLU A 379 14.56 -13.17 22.05
CA GLU A 379 14.39 -11.76 22.40
C GLU A 379 13.78 -10.92 21.27
N PHE A 380 13.15 -9.82 21.66
CA PHE A 380 12.70 -8.80 20.72
C PHE A 380 13.89 -8.03 20.14
N SER A 381 13.93 -7.92 18.81
CA SER A 381 14.95 -7.16 18.08
C SER A 381 14.79 -5.65 18.30
N THR A 382 13.56 -5.15 18.40
CA THR A 382 13.30 -3.76 18.75
C THR A 382 13.46 -3.55 20.26
N LYS A 383 14.42 -2.71 20.66
CA LYS A 383 14.64 -2.35 22.07
C LYS A 383 13.99 -1.02 22.43
N ALA A 384 14.07 -0.04 21.54
CA ALA A 384 13.43 1.26 21.70
C ALA A 384 13.05 1.84 20.33
N ILE A 385 11.96 2.60 20.30
CA ILE A 385 11.50 3.31 19.10
C ILE A 385 11.70 4.80 19.34
N TRP A 386 12.29 5.49 18.36
CA TRP A 386 12.21 6.94 18.30
C TRP A 386 10.96 7.36 17.55
N PHE A 387 10.22 8.30 18.12
CA PHE A 387 9.12 8.96 17.46
C PHE A 387 9.52 10.37 17.06
N TYR A 388 8.99 10.84 15.94
CA TYR A 388 9.10 12.24 15.51
C TYR A 388 7.74 12.71 15.00
N GLU A 389 7.25 13.85 15.49
CA GLU A 389 6.00 14.46 15.05
C GLU A 389 6.27 15.53 13.98
N HIS A 390 5.92 15.21 12.74
CA HIS A 390 6.04 16.15 11.63
C HIS A 390 4.98 17.26 11.78
N SER A 391 5.43 18.51 11.84
CA SER A 391 4.55 19.65 12.04
C SER A 391 4.20 20.32 10.70
N LEU A 392 2.99 20.87 10.62
CA LEU A 392 2.64 21.76 9.53
C LEU A 392 3.53 23.02 9.55
N PRO A 393 3.79 23.65 8.39
CA PRO A 393 4.44 24.95 8.32
C PRO A 393 3.68 26.00 9.14
N GLU A 394 4.42 26.99 9.65
CA GLU A 394 3.84 28.06 10.47
C GLU A 394 2.69 28.77 9.73
N GLY A 395 1.56 28.95 10.43
CA GLY A 395 0.35 29.54 9.87
C GLY A 395 -0.48 28.62 8.96
N MET A 396 -0.03 27.40 8.66
CA MET A 396 -0.79 26.41 7.89
C MET A 396 -1.62 25.52 8.82
N LYS A 397 -2.92 25.40 8.54
CA LYS A 397 -3.85 24.51 9.27
C LYS A 397 -3.97 23.10 8.67
N SER A 398 -3.69 22.96 7.38
CA SER A 398 -3.75 21.69 6.67
C SER A 398 -3.08 21.78 5.29
N TYR A 399 -2.53 20.68 4.81
CA TYR A 399 -2.18 20.50 3.40
C TYR A 399 -3.43 20.43 2.50
N SER A 400 -3.26 20.77 1.22
CA SER A 400 -4.31 20.72 0.20
C SER A 400 -3.71 20.43 -1.18
N LYS A 401 -4.56 20.20 -2.21
CA LYS A 401 -4.10 20.02 -3.60
C LYS A 401 -3.21 21.17 -4.09
N THR A 402 -3.47 22.40 -3.65
CA THR A 402 -2.69 23.60 -4.06
C THR A 402 -1.51 23.89 -3.15
N LYS A 403 -1.48 23.33 -1.93
CA LYS A 403 -0.40 23.45 -0.96
C LYS A 403 -0.08 22.06 -0.40
N PRO A 404 0.51 21.15 -1.20
CA PRO A 404 0.91 19.84 -0.72
C PRO A 404 2.19 19.96 0.12
N ILE A 405 2.48 18.90 0.89
CA ILE A 405 3.75 18.75 1.61
C ILE A 405 4.94 18.83 0.65
N LYS A 406 5.99 19.55 1.06
CA LYS A 406 7.23 19.72 0.29
C LYS A 406 8.40 19.00 0.93
N LEU A 407 9.39 18.65 0.10
CA LEU A 407 10.59 17.94 0.56
C LEU A 407 11.40 18.73 1.60
N SER A 408 11.45 20.06 1.47
CA SER A 408 12.14 20.95 2.42
C SER A 408 11.48 20.96 3.81
N GLU A 409 10.25 20.49 3.94
CA GLU A 409 9.57 20.42 5.24
C GLU A 409 10.09 19.26 6.09
N PHE A 410 10.89 18.35 5.51
CA PHE A 410 11.58 17.26 6.21
C PHE A 410 13.00 17.62 6.69
N ASP A 411 13.44 18.88 6.56
CA ASP A 411 14.81 19.28 6.93
C ASP A 411 15.10 19.05 8.43
N GLY A 412 14.11 19.28 9.30
CA GLY A 412 14.26 19.01 10.74
C GLY A 412 14.47 17.52 11.04
N GLU A 413 13.73 16.65 10.35
CA GLU A 413 13.88 15.20 10.44
C GLU A 413 15.25 14.74 9.95
N ARG A 414 15.77 15.33 8.85
CA ARG A 414 17.11 15.03 8.32
C ARG A 414 18.21 15.40 9.30
N GLU A 415 18.16 16.62 9.83
CA GLU A 415 19.16 17.12 10.78
C GLU A 415 19.19 16.26 12.05
N TRP A 416 18.01 15.84 12.51
CA TRP A 416 17.85 14.98 13.68
C TRP A 416 18.26 13.52 13.43
N TRP A 417 18.13 13.00 12.21
CA TRP A 417 18.18 11.56 11.89
C TRP A 417 19.42 10.82 12.43
N ASN A 418 20.60 11.45 12.29
CA ASN A 418 21.89 10.91 12.69
C ASN A 418 22.38 11.42 14.05
N ASN A 419 21.70 12.40 14.66
CA ASN A 419 22.03 13.03 15.94
C ASN A 419 20.79 13.06 16.84
N ARG A 420 20.25 11.88 17.15
CA ARG A 420 18.94 11.75 17.77
C ARG A 420 18.96 12.18 19.24
N GLU A 421 18.26 13.27 19.51
CA GLU A 421 18.01 13.77 20.86
C GLU A 421 16.50 14.01 21.04
N GLU A 422 16.03 13.93 22.29
CA GLU A 422 14.66 14.31 22.62
C GLU A 422 14.49 15.82 22.53
N ASN A 423 13.37 16.26 21.98
CA ASN A 423 13.03 17.67 21.83
C ASN A 423 11.49 17.83 21.75
N GLY A 424 11.00 19.03 21.46
CA GLY A 424 9.56 19.29 21.38
C GLY A 424 8.79 18.45 20.33
N LYS A 425 9.48 17.84 19.36
CA LYS A 425 8.90 17.00 18.30
C LYS A 425 9.33 15.54 18.36
N ALA A 426 10.46 15.23 19.01
CA ALA A 426 11.03 13.89 19.03
C ALA A 426 11.13 13.34 20.46
N TRP A 427 10.73 12.09 20.66
CA TRP A 427 10.82 11.40 21.95
C TRP A 427 11.17 9.92 21.76
N LYS A 428 11.75 9.30 22.79
CA LYS A 428 12.16 7.89 22.74
C LYS A 428 11.30 7.04 23.67
N VAL A 429 10.82 5.91 23.16
CA VAL A 429 10.03 4.95 23.93
C VAL A 429 10.81 3.65 24.12
N SER A 430 10.97 3.21 25.37
CA SER A 430 11.62 1.93 25.71
C SER A 430 10.64 0.77 25.54
N ILE A 431 10.68 0.14 24.37
CA ILE A 431 9.81 -1.00 24.03
C ILE A 431 10.16 -2.23 24.85
N GLU A 432 11.46 -2.46 25.10
CA GLU A 432 11.92 -3.56 25.94
C GLU A 432 11.34 -3.49 27.36
N ALA A 433 11.32 -2.30 27.97
CA ALA A 433 10.76 -2.13 29.30
C ALA A 433 9.23 -2.34 29.33
N ILE A 434 8.52 -1.89 28.28
CA ILE A 434 7.06 -2.06 28.16
C ILE A 434 6.72 -3.55 28.02
N ILE A 435 7.42 -4.27 27.14
CA ILE A 435 7.23 -5.71 26.95
C ILE A 435 7.58 -6.47 28.22
N ALA A 436 8.72 -6.18 28.86
CA ALA A 436 9.13 -6.86 30.10
C ALA A 436 8.07 -6.71 31.21
N ARG A 437 7.55 -5.48 31.40
CA ARG A 437 6.49 -5.22 32.37
C ARG A 437 5.19 -5.95 32.03
N ALA A 438 4.82 -6.01 30.76
CA ALA A 438 3.63 -6.74 30.33
C ALA A 438 3.77 -8.25 30.53
N CYS A 439 4.95 -8.82 30.25
CA CYS A 439 5.27 -10.22 30.56
C CYS A 439 5.15 -10.51 32.06
N GLU A 440 5.72 -9.65 32.91
CA GLU A 440 5.65 -9.79 34.37
C GLU A 440 4.19 -9.75 34.86
N ASN A 441 3.39 -8.81 34.37
CA ASN A 441 1.99 -8.67 34.78
C ASN A 441 1.09 -9.78 34.23
N ALA A 442 1.41 -10.34 33.06
CA ALA A 442 0.63 -11.41 32.45
C ALA A 442 1.00 -12.81 33.00
N ALA A 443 2.22 -13.00 33.51
CA ALA A 443 2.71 -14.29 33.99
C ALA A 443 1.79 -14.97 35.03
N PRO A 444 1.28 -14.29 36.08
CA PRO A 444 0.39 -14.92 37.05
C PRO A 444 -0.90 -15.48 36.43
N HIS A 445 -1.42 -14.82 35.39
CA HIS A 445 -2.61 -15.27 34.67
C HIS A 445 -2.33 -16.51 33.81
N PHE A 446 -1.18 -16.55 33.13
CA PHE A 446 -0.78 -17.71 32.32
C PHE A 446 -0.43 -18.93 33.17
N GLU A 447 0.22 -18.73 34.32
CA GLU A 447 0.49 -19.79 35.30
C GLU A 447 -0.82 -20.39 35.82
N LYS A 448 -1.75 -19.54 36.25
CA LYS A 448 -3.07 -19.97 36.74
C LYS A 448 -3.90 -20.64 35.66
N GLU A 449 -3.82 -20.17 34.41
CA GLU A 449 -4.44 -20.84 33.26
C GLU A 449 -3.92 -22.26 33.07
N THR A 450 -2.60 -22.43 33.16
CA THR A 450 -1.92 -23.72 33.02
C THR A 450 -2.34 -24.68 34.12
N GLU A 451 -2.45 -24.20 35.36
CA GLU A 451 -2.96 -24.97 36.50
C GLU A 451 -4.42 -25.41 36.30
N LEU A 452 -5.30 -24.47 35.92
CA LEU A 452 -6.71 -24.76 35.66
C LEU A 452 -6.88 -25.76 34.51
N LYS A 453 -6.06 -25.68 33.45
CA LYS A 453 -6.05 -26.69 32.37
C LYS A 453 -5.61 -28.05 32.86
N LYS A 454 -4.59 -28.14 33.74
CA LYS A 454 -4.19 -29.40 34.37
C LYS A 454 -5.34 -30.00 35.19
N ASP A 455 -6.05 -29.17 35.95
CA ASP A 455 -7.18 -29.63 36.75
C ASP A 455 -8.39 -30.05 35.91
N ALA A 456 -8.71 -29.31 34.85
CA ALA A 456 -9.72 -29.70 33.87
C ALA A 456 -9.40 -31.07 33.25
N ARG A 457 -8.13 -31.33 32.88
CA ARG A 457 -7.70 -32.65 32.39
C ARG A 457 -7.90 -33.76 33.43
N LYS A 458 -7.61 -33.51 34.71
CA LYS A 458 -7.87 -34.47 35.80
C LYS A 458 -9.36 -34.75 35.96
N ILE A 459 -10.21 -33.72 35.95
CA ILE A 459 -11.67 -33.85 36.07
C ILE A 459 -12.21 -34.66 34.87
N LYS A 460 -11.78 -34.34 33.65
CA LYS A 460 -12.12 -35.08 32.44
C LYS A 460 -11.75 -36.57 32.56
N GLY A 461 -10.57 -36.88 33.09
CA GLY A 461 -10.17 -38.25 33.40
C GLY A 461 -11.09 -38.96 34.41
N LYS A 462 -11.52 -38.26 35.47
CA LYS A 462 -12.50 -38.80 36.45
C LYS A 462 -13.87 -39.08 35.81
N ILE A 463 -14.36 -38.16 34.97
CA ILE A 463 -15.62 -38.33 34.23
C ILE A 463 -15.54 -39.58 33.34
N THR A 464 -14.46 -39.75 32.58
CA THR A 464 -14.27 -40.93 31.72
C THR A 464 -14.31 -42.23 32.51
N ARG A 465 -13.62 -42.29 33.66
CA ARG A 465 -13.64 -43.48 34.55
C ARG A 465 -15.05 -43.75 35.09
N GLN A 466 -15.72 -42.74 35.64
CA GLN A 466 -17.09 -42.91 36.18
C GLN A 466 -18.11 -43.31 35.10
N LYS A 467 -18.02 -42.76 33.88
CA LYS A 467 -18.87 -43.18 32.76
C LYS A 467 -18.62 -44.64 32.38
N ALA A 468 -17.37 -45.10 32.42
CA ALA A 468 -17.05 -46.51 32.19
C ALA A 468 -17.61 -47.43 33.29
N ASP A 469 -17.53 -47.03 34.55
CA ASP A 469 -18.08 -47.79 35.68
C ASP A 469 -19.62 -47.83 35.65
N LEU A 470 -20.27 -46.73 35.27
CA LEU A 470 -21.71 -46.67 35.06
C LEU A 470 -22.17 -47.65 33.98
N LYS A 471 -21.45 -47.77 32.85
CA LYS A 471 -21.75 -48.77 31.81
C LYS A 471 -21.69 -50.21 32.34
N LYS A 472 -20.81 -50.49 33.31
CA LYS A 472 -20.71 -51.82 33.94
C LYS A 472 -21.86 -52.07 34.94
N LEU A 473 -22.28 -51.03 35.67
CA LEU A 473 -23.39 -51.09 36.63
C LEU A 473 -24.75 -51.23 35.96
N ASP A 474 -24.94 -50.60 34.81
CA ASP A 474 -26.15 -50.72 33.98
C ASP A 474 -26.42 -52.17 33.57
N LYS A 475 -25.37 -52.90 33.17
CA LYS A 475 -25.42 -54.35 32.90
C LYS A 475 -25.84 -55.20 34.12
N LYS A 476 -25.66 -54.69 35.35
CA LYS A 476 -26.00 -55.39 36.60
C LYS A 476 -27.37 -55.00 37.17
N LYS A 477 -28.14 -54.11 36.50
CA LYS A 477 -29.50 -53.65 36.90
C LYS A 477 -29.61 -53.03 38.32
N ASP A 478 -28.54 -52.41 38.85
CA ASP A 478 -28.56 -51.72 40.15
C ASP A 478 -28.99 -50.24 39.98
N ALA A 479 -30.30 -50.00 39.92
CA ALA A 479 -30.89 -48.70 39.61
C ALA A 479 -30.51 -47.58 40.59
N ALA A 480 -30.34 -47.89 41.88
CA ALA A 480 -30.01 -46.91 42.90
C ALA A 480 -28.56 -46.42 42.77
N LYS A 481 -27.61 -47.32 42.50
CA LYS A 481 -26.22 -46.95 42.22
C LYS A 481 -26.06 -46.23 40.90
N LEU A 482 -26.83 -46.61 39.87
CA LEU A 482 -26.83 -45.94 38.57
C LEU A 482 -27.22 -44.46 38.72
N LYS A 483 -28.33 -44.17 39.43
CA LYS A 483 -28.81 -42.80 39.66
C LYS A 483 -27.79 -41.94 40.43
N ARG A 484 -27.15 -42.50 41.47
CA ARG A 484 -26.10 -41.81 42.22
C ARG A 484 -24.85 -41.54 41.38
N GLY A 485 -24.41 -42.51 40.58
CA GLY A 485 -23.26 -42.34 39.70
C GLY A 485 -23.53 -41.33 38.59
N GLN A 486 -24.72 -41.32 38.00
CA GLN A 486 -25.14 -40.30 37.02
C GLN A 486 -25.16 -38.89 37.63
N ALA A 487 -25.67 -38.73 38.85
CA ALA A 487 -25.63 -37.45 39.56
C ALA A 487 -24.19 -36.97 39.84
N ASN A 488 -23.28 -37.88 40.17
CA ASN A 488 -21.86 -37.55 40.36
C ASN A 488 -21.17 -37.15 39.04
N VAL A 489 -21.47 -37.83 37.94
CA VAL A 489 -20.98 -37.44 36.61
C VAL A 489 -21.47 -36.03 36.26
N GLY A 490 -22.75 -35.72 36.47
CA GLY A 490 -23.30 -34.39 36.23
C GLY A 490 -22.63 -33.30 37.08
N LYS A 491 -22.29 -33.59 38.35
CA LYS A 491 -21.49 -32.67 39.19
C LYS A 491 -20.09 -32.45 38.64
N LEU A 492 -19.40 -33.50 38.21
CA LEU A 492 -18.06 -33.39 37.64
C LEU A 492 -18.07 -32.66 36.28
N GLU A 493 -19.10 -32.86 35.46
CA GLU A 493 -19.28 -32.14 34.19
C GLU A 493 -19.48 -30.65 34.44
N LYS A 494 -20.30 -30.27 35.43
CA LYS A 494 -20.45 -28.87 35.84
C LYS A 494 -19.12 -28.29 36.35
N GLN A 495 -18.40 -29.03 37.18
CA GLN A 495 -17.08 -28.62 37.69
C GLN A 495 -16.05 -28.46 36.54
N LEU A 496 -16.08 -29.34 35.55
CA LEU A 496 -15.22 -29.24 34.36
C LEU A 496 -15.53 -27.96 33.60
N GLN A 497 -16.80 -27.69 33.31
CA GLN A 497 -17.23 -26.50 32.60
C GLN A 497 -16.81 -25.21 33.33
N GLU A 498 -17.01 -25.15 34.65
CA GLU A 498 -16.57 -24.01 35.47
C GLU A 498 -15.04 -23.83 35.46
N THR A 499 -14.29 -24.93 35.52
CA THR A 499 -12.82 -24.89 35.50
C THR A 499 -12.29 -24.44 34.14
N GLU A 500 -12.87 -24.94 33.05
CA GLU A 500 -12.53 -24.53 31.68
C GLU A 500 -12.95 -23.08 31.38
N ALA A 501 -14.04 -22.60 31.97
CA ALA A 501 -14.45 -21.20 31.88
C ALA A 501 -13.43 -20.29 32.58
N LYS A 502 -13.04 -20.63 33.82
CA LYS A 502 -12.00 -19.91 34.55
C LYS A 502 -10.67 -19.90 33.80
N ALA A 503 -10.25 -21.04 33.24
CA ALA A 503 -9.02 -21.12 32.45
C ALA A 503 -9.07 -20.17 31.24
N ARG A 504 -10.22 -20.09 30.55
CA ARG A 504 -10.42 -19.15 29.44
C ARG A 504 -10.36 -17.69 29.88
N THR A 505 -10.96 -17.35 31.01
CA THR A 505 -10.89 -15.99 31.57
C THR A 505 -9.47 -15.61 31.93
N GLU A 506 -8.72 -16.46 32.64
CA GLU A 506 -7.31 -16.19 32.97
C GLU A 506 -6.47 -16.03 31.69
N LYS A 507 -6.69 -16.88 30.68
CA LYS A 507 -6.04 -16.71 29.37
C LYS A 507 -6.34 -15.33 28.76
N GLN A 508 -7.61 -14.94 28.70
CA GLN A 508 -8.03 -13.67 28.11
C GLN A 508 -7.45 -12.48 28.84
N THR A 509 -7.39 -12.52 30.18
CA THR A 509 -6.76 -11.47 30.98
C THR A 509 -5.26 -11.40 30.72
N GLY A 510 -4.57 -12.54 30.72
CA GLY A 510 -3.13 -12.60 30.41
C GLY A 510 -2.83 -12.10 28.99
N ASP A 511 -3.62 -12.54 27.99
CA ASP A 511 -3.51 -12.10 26.61
C ASP A 511 -3.74 -10.57 26.50
N SER A 512 -4.78 -10.03 27.15
CA SER A 512 -5.08 -8.59 27.14
C SER A 512 -3.93 -7.74 27.70
N ILE A 513 -3.32 -8.18 28.81
CA ILE A 513 -2.16 -7.50 29.42
C ILE A 513 -0.92 -7.61 28.53
N TYR A 514 -0.63 -8.81 28.03
CA TYR A 514 0.54 -9.06 27.19
C TYR A 514 0.46 -8.29 25.88
N TYR A 515 -0.65 -8.41 25.15
CA TYR A 515 -0.78 -7.83 23.82
C TYR A 515 -0.90 -6.31 23.82
N ALA A 516 -1.31 -5.69 24.93
CA ALA A 516 -1.29 -4.25 25.11
C ALA A 516 0.11 -3.63 24.97
N ALA A 517 1.19 -4.40 25.24
CA ALA A 517 2.56 -3.94 25.06
C ALA A 517 2.94 -3.64 23.60
N PHE A 518 2.18 -4.16 22.65
CA PHE A 518 2.44 -3.97 21.23
C PHE A 518 1.60 -2.85 20.62
N ASP A 519 0.80 -2.12 21.39
CA ASP A 519 0.20 -0.88 20.90
C ASP A 519 1.29 0.18 20.70
N LEU A 520 1.42 0.68 19.47
CA LEU A 520 2.48 1.62 19.08
C LEU A 520 1.97 3.06 18.97
N ASP A 521 0.73 3.36 19.39
CA ASP A 521 0.15 4.70 19.34
C ASP A 521 0.61 5.62 20.48
N PHE A 522 1.93 5.74 20.68
CA PHE A 522 2.51 6.67 21.64
C PHE A 522 2.37 8.11 21.13
N LYS A 523 1.78 9.02 21.93
CA LYS A 523 1.62 10.43 21.59
C LYS A 523 2.86 11.24 21.99
N ASN A 524 3.04 12.41 21.36
CA ASN A 524 4.10 13.34 21.72
C ASN A 524 3.89 13.85 23.15
N PRO A 525 4.80 13.58 24.10
CA PRO A 525 4.67 14.04 25.49
C PRO A 525 4.79 15.56 25.62
N ASN A 526 5.35 16.23 24.61
CA ASN A 526 5.50 17.68 24.53
C ASN A 526 4.41 18.34 23.68
N GLY A 527 3.49 17.54 23.11
CA GLY A 527 2.37 18.05 22.34
C GLY A 527 1.44 18.88 23.22
N VAL A 528 0.97 20.01 22.70
CA VAL A 528 -0.20 20.69 23.29
C VAL A 528 -1.37 19.76 23.00
N GLU A 529 -2.04 19.22 24.02
CA GLU A 529 -3.28 18.48 23.82
C GLU A 529 -4.17 19.30 22.88
N GLU A 530 -4.51 18.76 21.71
CA GLU A 530 -5.56 19.35 20.90
C GLU A 530 -6.79 19.41 21.80
N ASP A 531 -7.25 20.62 22.11
CA ASP A 531 -8.57 20.83 22.70
C ASP A 531 -9.58 20.31 21.68
N LEU A 532 -9.88 19.01 21.77
CA LEU A 532 -10.88 18.30 20.97
C LEU A 532 -12.29 18.91 21.15
N GLY A 533 -12.41 19.92 22.02
CA GLY A 533 -13.66 20.51 22.45
C GLY A 533 -14.34 19.58 23.44
N ASP A 534 -14.96 20.18 24.46
CA ASP A 534 -15.84 19.47 25.38
C ASP A 534 -16.88 18.64 24.57
N PRO A 535 -16.89 17.30 24.68
CA PRO A 535 -17.83 16.44 23.96
C PRO A 535 -19.29 16.84 24.18
N VAL A 536 -19.60 17.40 25.36
CA VAL A 536 -20.94 17.90 25.69
C VAL A 536 -21.29 19.15 24.89
N LYS A 537 -20.31 20.04 24.64
CA LYS A 537 -20.50 21.21 23.76
C LYS A 537 -20.69 20.79 22.31
N MET A 538 -19.92 19.81 21.82
CA MET A 538 -20.08 19.29 20.48
C MET A 538 -21.46 18.63 20.29
N LEU A 539 -21.91 17.81 21.24
CA LEU A 539 -23.23 17.18 21.21
C LEU A 539 -24.35 18.23 21.22
N LYS A 540 -24.22 19.29 22.02
CA LYS A 540 -25.17 20.42 22.01
C LYS A 540 -25.21 21.13 20.65
N LYS A 541 -24.06 21.29 20.00
CA LYS A 541 -23.97 21.91 18.68
C LYS A 541 -24.61 21.03 17.61
N LEU A 542 -24.39 19.71 17.66
CA LEU A 542 -25.02 18.74 16.76
C LEU A 542 -26.54 18.77 16.90
N ASN A 543 -27.06 18.67 18.14
CA ASN A 543 -28.49 18.72 18.40
C ASN A 543 -29.14 20.02 17.91
N ARG A 544 -28.42 21.15 18.01
CA ARG A 544 -28.91 22.43 17.49
C ARG A 544 -28.99 22.44 15.96
N ILE A 545 -27.98 21.89 15.29
CA ILE A 545 -27.96 21.76 13.81
C ILE A 545 -29.10 20.85 13.34
N ASP A 546 -29.38 19.76 14.05
CA ASP A 546 -30.50 18.86 13.72
C ASP A 546 -31.86 19.55 13.82
N ILE A 547 -32.04 20.42 14.82
CA ILE A 547 -33.26 21.25 14.96
C ILE A 547 -33.37 22.22 13.78
N GLU A 548 -32.30 22.97 13.49
CA GLU A 548 -32.27 23.93 12.37
C GLU A 548 -32.52 23.23 11.02
N MET A 549 -32.02 22.01 10.82
CA MET A 549 -32.31 21.19 9.63
C MET A 549 -33.78 20.77 9.55
N GLY A 550 -34.40 20.39 10.67
CA GLY A 550 -35.82 20.04 10.72
C GLY A 550 -36.73 21.22 10.36
N GLU A 551 -36.44 22.41 10.90
CA GLU A 551 -37.17 23.64 10.58
C GLU A 551 -37.04 24.00 9.08
N LEU A 552 -35.85 23.81 8.50
CA LEU A 552 -35.62 24.04 7.08
C LEU A 552 -36.41 23.06 6.21
N GLN A 553 -36.47 21.79 6.60
CA GLN A 553 -37.25 20.76 5.90
C GLN A 553 -38.75 21.07 5.93
N GLU A 554 -39.30 21.49 7.06
CA GLU A 554 -40.70 21.91 7.17
C GLU A 554 -40.98 23.14 6.29
N THR A 555 -40.06 24.10 6.26
CA THR A 555 -40.18 25.29 5.42
C THR A 555 -40.24 24.91 3.94
N ILE A 556 -39.34 24.04 3.49
CA ILE A 556 -39.33 23.52 2.10
C ILE A 556 -40.61 22.74 1.79
N LEU A 557 -41.09 21.89 2.71
CA LEU A 557 -42.34 21.14 2.54
C LEU A 557 -43.55 22.05 2.40
N ASN A 558 -43.61 23.14 3.18
CA ASN A 558 -44.68 24.12 3.10
C ASN A 558 -44.63 24.91 1.79
N GLU A 559 -43.45 25.36 1.36
CA GLU A 559 -43.28 26.06 0.08
C GLU A 559 -43.65 25.16 -1.11
N LEU A 560 -43.21 23.90 -1.10
CA LEU A 560 -43.57 22.91 -2.13
C LEU A 560 -45.08 22.61 -2.14
N SER A 561 -45.70 22.49 -0.97
CA SER A 561 -47.14 22.27 -0.87
C SER A 561 -47.95 23.46 -1.38
N GLN A 562 -47.51 24.70 -1.12
CA GLN A 562 -48.12 25.91 -1.67
C GLN A 562 -47.93 26.00 -3.18
N ALA A 563 -46.75 25.64 -3.70
CA ALA A 563 -46.46 25.64 -5.13
C ALA A 563 -47.27 24.58 -5.90
N LEU A 564 -47.59 23.46 -5.28
CA LEU A 564 -48.44 22.40 -5.86
C LEU A 564 -49.95 22.68 -5.73
N SER A 565 -50.33 23.68 -4.93
CA SER A 565 -51.73 24.08 -4.71
C SER A 565 -52.18 25.26 -5.60
N ASN A 566 -51.25 25.83 -6.39
CA ASN A 566 -51.50 26.79 -7.47
C ASN A 566 -51.34 26.10 -8.83
#